data_AF-N6YFN8-F1
#
_entry.id   AF-N6YFN8-F1
#
_cell.length_a   1.000
_cell.length_b   1.000
_cell.length_c   1.000
_cell.angle_alpha   90.00
_cell.angle_beta   90.00
_cell.angle_gamma   90.00
#
_symmetry.space_group_name_H-M   'P 1'
#
loop_
_entity.id
_entity.type
_entity.pdbx_description
1 polymer ?
#
loop_
_entity_poly.entity_id
_entity_poly.type
_entity_poly.pdbx_seq_one_letter_code
_entity_poly.pdbx_strand_id
1 'polypeptide(L)'
;MKTLRRLFVLALVAALVGAGIWWMTRPQPIEVAVHEVARGTVEATLTNTRAGEVEACQRAKMATIAGGRIEWLGVEEGDRVEAGQVLMRLWHGDLDARAAVVRAQLATARQRVQEACAVAANAEREAAR
;
A
#
# COMPACT_ATOMS: atom_id res chain seq x y z
N MET A 1 -108.40 -12.60 11.60
CA MET A 1 -107.13 -13.36 11.44
C MET A 1 -106.40 -13.19 10.10
N LYS A 2 -107.00 -12.61 9.04
CA LYS A 2 -106.30 -12.39 7.74
C LYS A 2 -105.39 -11.15 7.74
N THR A 3 -105.70 -10.13 8.54
CA THR A 3 -104.93 -8.88 8.67
C THR A 3 -103.62 -9.07 9.46
N LEU A 4 -103.65 -9.83 10.56
CA LEU A 4 -102.45 -10.14 11.36
C LEU A 4 -101.38 -10.92 10.56
N ARG A 5 -101.81 -11.89 9.74
CA ARG A 5 -100.90 -12.66 8.87
C ARG A 5 -100.26 -11.78 7.78
N ARG A 6 -101.02 -10.81 7.25
CA ARG A 6 -100.50 -9.84 6.27
C ARG A 6 -99.47 -8.89 6.90
N LEU A 7 -99.70 -8.45 8.14
CA LEU A 7 -98.75 -7.61 8.89
C LEU A 7 -97.44 -8.36 9.21
N PHE A 8 -97.51 -9.63 9.59
CA PHE A 8 -96.32 -10.44 9.83
C PHE A 8 -95.48 -10.66 8.58
N VAL A 9 -96.13 -10.92 7.44
CA VAL A 9 -95.44 -11.05 6.14
C VAL A 9 -94.81 -9.72 5.73
N LEU A 10 -95.50 -8.60 5.93
CA LEU A 10 -94.94 -7.26 5.67
C LEU A 10 -93.73 -6.95 6.56
N ALA A 11 -93.79 -7.29 7.85
CA ALA A 11 -92.67 -7.10 8.78
C ALA A 11 -91.47 -7.98 8.42
N LEU A 12 -91.71 -9.24 8.02
CA LEU A 12 -90.66 -10.15 7.56
C LEU A 12 -90.01 -9.64 6.27
N VAL A 13 -90.80 -9.16 5.32
CA VAL A 13 -90.29 -8.57 4.08
C VAL A 13 -89.48 -7.30 4.38
N ALA A 14 -89.95 -6.43 5.28
CA ALA A 14 -89.21 -5.24 5.70
C ALA A 14 -87.89 -5.60 6.40
N ALA A 15 -87.87 -6.64 7.24
CA ALA A 15 -86.65 -7.13 7.90
C ALA A 15 -85.65 -7.73 6.91
N LEU A 16 -86.14 -8.49 5.91
CA LEU A 16 -85.30 -9.05 4.85
C LEU A 16 -84.72 -7.96 3.95
N VAL A 17 -85.52 -6.94 3.61
CA VAL A 17 -85.05 -5.78 2.84
C VAL A 17 -84.03 -4.98 3.65
N GLY A 18 -84.29 -4.74 4.95
CA GLY A 18 -83.35 -4.06 5.84
C GLY A 18 -82.01 -4.80 6.00
N ALA A 19 -82.06 -6.12 6.16
CA ALA A 19 -80.86 -6.96 6.24
C ALA A 19 -80.08 -6.99 4.92
N GLY A 20 -80.78 -7.03 3.78
CA GLY A 20 -80.17 -6.97 2.44
C GLY A 20 -79.47 -5.65 2.18
N ILE A 21 -80.11 -4.53 2.52
CA ILE A 21 -79.51 -3.19 2.40
C ILE A 21 -78.27 -3.09 3.31
N TRP A 22 -78.39 -3.49 4.57
CA TRP A 22 -77.27 -3.42 5.52
C TRP A 22 -76.07 -4.29 5.09
N TRP A 23 -76.30 -5.45 4.47
CA TRP A 23 -75.23 -6.29 3.94
C TRP A 23 -74.54 -5.66 2.72
N MET A 24 -75.31 -4.99 1.85
CA MET A 24 -74.79 -4.38 0.63
C MET A 24 -74.11 -3.02 0.87
N THR A 25 -74.51 -2.29 1.91
CA THR A 25 -73.88 -1.02 2.31
C THR A 25 -72.67 -1.21 3.23
N ARG A 26 -72.21 -2.44 3.47
CA ARG A 26 -70.99 -2.64 4.26
C ARG A 26 -69.78 -2.13 3.47
N PRO A 27 -68.96 -1.24 4.07
CA PRO A 27 -67.75 -0.76 3.41
C PRO A 27 -66.81 -1.94 3.16
N GLN A 28 -66.36 -2.07 1.91
CA GLN A 28 -65.41 -3.11 1.53
C GLN A 28 -64.05 -2.83 2.18
N PRO A 29 -63.37 -3.85 2.73
CA PRO A 29 -62.02 -3.67 3.25
C PRO A 29 -61.08 -3.20 2.15
N ILE A 30 -60.24 -2.22 2.47
CA ILE A 30 -59.25 -1.67 1.53
C ILE A 30 -58.09 -2.67 1.45
N GLU A 31 -57.87 -3.24 0.28
CA GLU A 31 -56.72 -4.12 0.04
C GLU A 31 -55.42 -3.29 0.06
N VAL A 32 -54.46 -3.73 0.87
CA VAL A 32 -53.13 -3.11 0.97
C VAL A 32 -52.05 -4.13 0.66
N ALA A 33 -51.06 -3.70 -0.12
CA ALA A 33 -49.86 -4.49 -0.36
C ALA A 33 -48.94 -4.40 0.86
N VAL A 34 -48.56 -5.54 1.41
CA VAL A 34 -47.59 -5.65 2.51
C VAL A 34 -46.36 -6.42 2.04
N HIS A 35 -45.20 -6.02 2.55
CA HIS A 35 -43.93 -6.73 2.34
C HIS A 35 -43.31 -7.09 3.67
N GLU A 36 -42.78 -8.30 3.76
CA GLU A 36 -42.06 -8.79 4.94
C GLU A 36 -40.65 -8.17 4.98
N VAL A 37 -40.29 -7.58 6.13
CA VAL A 37 -38.97 -6.96 6.33
C VAL A 37 -38.11 -7.85 7.22
N ALA A 38 -36.89 -8.12 6.77
CA ALA A 38 -35.88 -8.85 7.51
C ALA A 38 -34.66 -7.96 7.79
N ARG A 39 -33.94 -8.25 8.87
CA ARG A 39 -32.67 -7.60 9.16
C ARG A 39 -31.57 -8.27 8.34
N GLY A 40 -30.78 -7.45 7.66
CA GLY A 40 -29.56 -7.86 6.97
C GLY A 40 -28.45 -6.84 7.23
N THR A 41 -27.20 -7.26 7.05
CA THR A 41 -26.07 -6.33 7.14
C THR A 41 -26.15 -5.34 5.99
N VAL A 42 -26.26 -4.05 6.31
CA VAL A 42 -26.21 -2.96 5.33
C VAL A 42 -24.83 -2.32 5.46
N GLU A 43 -23.97 -2.56 4.48
CA GLU A 43 -22.66 -1.93 4.41
C GLU A 43 -22.72 -0.74 3.46
N ALA A 44 -22.37 0.44 3.95
CA ALA A 44 -22.13 1.60 3.11
C ALA A 44 -20.65 1.55 2.69
N THR A 45 -20.38 1.01 1.50
CA THR A 45 -19.04 1.13 0.90
C THR A 45 -18.83 2.60 0.51
N LEU A 46 -18.18 3.35 1.39
CA LEU A 46 -17.67 4.67 1.06
C LEU A 46 -16.55 4.48 0.03
N THR A 47 -16.90 4.59 -1.25
CA THR A 47 -15.90 4.73 -2.31
C THR A 47 -15.10 5.97 -1.99
N ASN A 48 -13.87 5.79 -1.52
CA ASN A 48 -12.99 6.89 -1.17
C ASN A 48 -12.85 7.80 -2.39
N THR A 49 -13.43 9.01 -2.33
CA THR A 49 -13.29 10.02 -3.38
C THR A 49 -11.84 10.52 -3.50
N ARG A 50 -10.98 10.13 -2.56
CA ARG A 50 -9.54 10.35 -2.60
C ARG A 50 -8.87 9.11 -3.21
N ALA A 51 -8.43 9.23 -4.46
CA ALA A 51 -7.50 8.28 -5.06
C ALA A 51 -6.24 8.20 -4.17
N GLY A 52 -5.86 7.00 -3.77
CA GLY A 52 -4.58 6.73 -3.12
C GLY A 52 -3.52 6.40 -4.16
N GLU A 53 -2.27 6.74 -3.89
CA GLU A 53 -1.12 6.36 -4.71
C GLU A 53 -0.43 5.13 -4.12
N VAL A 54 0.09 4.25 -4.97
CA VAL A 54 0.93 3.13 -4.57
C VAL A 54 2.37 3.46 -4.90
N GLU A 55 3.22 3.51 -3.88
CA GLU A 55 4.65 3.75 -4.03
C GLU A 55 5.48 2.53 -3.61
N ALA A 56 6.73 2.46 -4.09
CA ALA A 56 7.66 1.41 -3.70
C ALA A 56 8.03 1.53 -2.22
N CYS A 57 8.02 0.40 -1.48
CA CYS A 57 8.41 0.38 -0.06
C CYS A 57 9.85 0.86 0.17
N GLN A 58 10.74 0.61 -0.78
CA GLN A 58 12.14 1.04 -0.74
C GLN A 58 12.51 1.68 -2.07
N ARG A 59 13.14 2.86 -2.00
CA ARG A 59 13.61 3.59 -3.18
C ARG A 59 15.01 4.14 -2.89
N ALA A 60 15.96 3.82 -3.76
CA ALA A 60 17.31 4.38 -3.71
C ALA A 60 17.47 5.42 -4.83
N LYS A 61 17.86 6.64 -4.47
CA LYS A 61 18.31 7.65 -5.45
C LYS A 61 19.83 7.61 -5.47
N MET A 62 20.40 7.08 -6.56
CA MET A 62 21.84 6.92 -6.69
C MET A 62 22.46 8.17 -7.33
N ALA A 63 23.57 8.62 -6.77
CA ALA A 63 24.43 9.64 -7.33
C ALA A 63 25.89 9.24 -7.12
N THR A 64 26.78 9.66 -8.00
CA THR A 64 28.21 9.40 -7.82
C THR A 64 28.78 10.33 -6.76
N ILE A 65 29.66 9.81 -5.89
CA ILE A 65 30.34 10.60 -4.86
C ILE A 65 31.34 11.58 -5.49
N ALA A 66 31.93 11.18 -6.62
CA ALA A 66 32.85 11.99 -7.41
C ALA A 66 32.29 12.22 -8.82
N GLY A 67 32.57 13.39 -9.37
CA GLY A 67 32.38 13.65 -10.79
C GLY A 67 33.47 12.95 -11.61
N GLY A 68 33.15 12.62 -12.86
CA GLY A 68 34.10 11.98 -13.76
C GLY A 68 33.44 11.54 -15.06
N ARG A 69 34.26 11.09 -16.01
CA ARG A 69 33.77 10.48 -17.25
C ARG A 69 33.32 9.06 -16.97
N ILE A 70 32.16 8.67 -17.48
CA ILE A 70 31.69 7.28 -17.47
C ILE A 70 32.56 6.50 -18.45
N GLU A 71 33.26 5.49 -17.95
CA GLU A 71 34.06 4.56 -18.77
C GLU A 71 33.22 3.37 -19.21
N TRP A 72 32.33 2.90 -18.33
CA TRP A 72 31.50 1.74 -18.58
C TRP A 72 30.19 1.82 -17.82
N LEU A 73 29.10 1.39 -18.49
CA LEU A 73 27.76 1.23 -17.92
C LEU A 73 27.34 -0.22 -18.17
N GLY A 74 27.01 -0.93 -17.09
CA GLY A 74 26.80 -2.38 -17.10
C GLY A 74 25.36 -2.85 -16.98
N VAL A 75 24.41 -1.93 -17.02
CA VAL A 75 22.98 -2.20 -16.84
C VAL A 75 22.16 -1.29 -17.75
N GLU A 76 20.98 -1.76 -18.12
CA GLU A 76 20.00 -1.02 -18.89
C GLU A 76 18.77 -0.68 -18.04
N GLU A 77 17.95 0.24 -18.53
CA GLU A 77 16.71 0.62 -17.85
C GLU A 77 15.75 -0.57 -17.78
N GLY A 78 15.28 -0.88 -16.57
CA GLY A 78 14.37 -2.00 -16.32
C GLY A 78 15.06 -3.28 -15.83
N ASP A 79 16.39 -3.34 -15.82
CA ASP A 79 17.13 -4.49 -15.32
C ASP A 79 16.92 -4.71 -13.82
N ARG A 80 16.88 -5.98 -13.42
CA ARG A 80 16.93 -6.38 -12.01
C ARG A 80 18.39 -6.46 -11.58
N VAL A 81 18.70 -5.86 -10.44
CA VAL A 81 20.06 -5.77 -9.90
C VAL A 81 20.11 -6.22 -8.45
N GLU A 82 21.28 -6.68 -8.02
CA GLU A 82 21.52 -7.11 -6.64
C GLU A 82 22.36 -6.09 -5.86
N ALA A 83 22.27 -6.16 -4.52
CA ALA A 83 23.07 -5.30 -3.66
C ALA A 83 24.57 -5.59 -3.83
N GLY A 84 25.36 -4.55 -4.12
CA GLY A 84 26.80 -4.66 -4.36
C GLY A 84 27.18 -4.93 -5.82
N GLN A 85 26.22 -5.13 -6.71
CA GLN A 85 26.48 -5.23 -8.14
C GLN A 85 27.03 -3.91 -8.70
N VAL A 86 28.10 -3.99 -9.49
CA VAL A 86 28.67 -2.81 -10.14
C VAL A 86 27.80 -2.40 -11.32
N LEU A 87 27.12 -1.26 -11.19
CA LEU A 87 26.22 -0.73 -12.22
C LEU A 87 26.98 0.13 -13.24
N MET A 88 27.95 0.90 -12.78
CA MET A 88 28.67 1.89 -13.58
C MET A 88 30.11 2.03 -13.06
N ARG A 89 31.06 2.26 -13.96
CA ARG A 89 32.44 2.59 -13.64
C ARG A 89 32.82 3.94 -14.25
N LEU A 90 33.39 4.79 -13.41
CA LEU A 90 34.01 6.03 -13.84
C LEU A 90 35.47 5.76 -14.26
N TRP A 91 35.97 6.56 -15.19
CA TRP A 91 37.36 6.49 -15.62
C TRP A 91 38.29 6.81 -14.44
N HIS A 92 39.21 5.90 -14.13
CA HIS A 92 40.02 5.91 -12.91
C HIS A 92 41.53 5.82 -13.18
N GLY A 93 41.97 5.93 -14.43
CA GLY A 93 43.39 5.79 -14.80
C GLY A 93 44.33 6.76 -14.07
N ASP A 94 43.92 8.02 -13.88
CA ASP A 94 44.70 8.99 -13.09
C ASP A 94 44.78 8.61 -11.60
N LEU A 95 43.70 8.04 -11.05
CA LEU A 95 43.67 7.60 -9.66
C LEU A 95 44.59 6.40 -9.45
N ASP A 96 44.61 5.46 -10.39
CA ASP A 96 45.48 4.29 -10.36
C ASP A 96 46.96 4.69 -10.44
N ALA A 97 47.29 5.62 -11.33
CA ALA A 97 48.65 6.16 -11.46
C ALA A 97 49.10 6.84 -10.15
N ARG A 98 48.26 7.69 -9.56
CA ARG A 98 48.54 8.32 -8.25
C ARG A 98 48.71 7.29 -7.15
N ALA A 99 47.84 6.28 -7.11
CA ALA A 99 47.92 5.20 -6.13
C ALA A 99 49.23 4.38 -6.29
N ALA A 100 49.73 4.18 -7.51
CA ALA A 100 51.01 3.52 -7.74
C ALA A 100 52.18 4.34 -7.19
N VAL A 101 52.21 5.65 -7.45
CA VAL A 101 53.24 6.56 -6.91
C VAL A 101 53.24 6.57 -5.38
N VAL A 102 52.06 6.70 -4.77
CA VAL A 102 51.94 6.71 -3.30
C VAL A 102 52.36 5.38 -2.68
N ARG A 103 52.04 4.24 -3.33
CA ARG A 103 52.51 2.92 -2.88
C ARG A 103 54.03 2.79 -2.92
N ALA A 104 54.68 3.30 -3.96
CA ALA A 104 56.14 3.31 -4.04
C ALA A 104 56.77 4.21 -2.96
N GLN A 105 56.22 5.39 -2.73
CA GLN A 105 56.66 6.29 -1.66
C GLN A 105 56.51 5.65 -0.27
N LEU A 106 55.40 4.95 -0.03
CA LEU A 106 55.18 4.20 1.20
C LEU A 106 56.22 3.09 1.39
N ALA A 107 56.58 2.37 0.32
CA ALA A 107 57.63 1.35 0.38
C ALA A 107 58.99 1.97 0.76
N THR A 108 59.37 3.07 0.11
CA THR A 108 60.61 3.80 0.44
C THR A 108 60.62 4.32 1.88
N ALA A 109 59.50 4.89 2.35
CA ALA A 109 59.38 5.37 3.71
C ALA A 109 59.56 4.24 4.74
N ARG A 110 58.99 3.07 4.47
CA ARG A 110 59.18 1.87 5.32
C ARG A 110 60.64 1.43 5.36
N GLN A 111 61.36 1.47 4.24
CA GLN A 111 62.79 1.14 4.23
C GLN A 111 63.61 2.15 5.03
N ARG A 112 63.30 3.44 4.94
CA ARG A 112 63.97 4.47 5.76
C ARG A 112 63.76 4.27 7.26
N VAL A 113 62.56 3.83 7.67
CA VAL A 113 62.32 3.48 9.07
C VAL A 113 63.20 2.31 9.49
N GLN A 114 63.30 1.27 8.68
CA GLN A 114 64.16 0.12 8.98
C GLN A 114 65.63 0.51 9.06
N GLU A 115 66.10 1.34 8.14
CA GLU A 115 67.46 1.90 8.16
C GLU A 115 67.71 2.70 9.45
N ALA A 116 66.82 3.62 9.81
CA ALA A 116 66.94 4.41 11.03
C ALA A 116 66.92 3.53 12.30
N CYS A 117 66.08 2.49 12.34
CA CYS A 117 66.07 1.53 13.44
C CYS A 117 67.37 0.73 13.54
N ALA A 118 67.95 0.31 12.40
CA ALA A 118 69.22 -0.41 12.39
C ALA A 118 70.39 0.47 12.86
N VAL A 119 70.41 1.74 12.44
CA VAL A 119 71.39 2.74 12.90
C VAL A 119 71.25 2.98 14.40
N ALA A 120 70.02 3.18 14.90
CA ALA A 120 69.75 3.36 16.33
C ALA A 120 70.22 2.14 17.15
N ALA A 121 69.87 0.92 16.71
CA ALA A 121 70.30 -0.31 17.37
C ALA A 121 71.83 -0.49 17.37
N ASN A 122 72.52 0.01 16.34
CA ASN A 122 73.99 -0.01 16.33
C ASN A 122 74.58 0.99 17.33
N ALA A 123 74.06 2.22 17.35
CA ALA A 123 74.51 3.25 18.29
C ALA A 123 74.32 2.82 19.75
N GLU A 124 73.21 2.13 20.08
CA GLU A 124 72.99 1.56 21.42
C GLU A 124 74.05 0.52 21.80
N ARG A 125 74.43 -0.36 20.87
CA ARG A 125 75.48 -1.36 21.12
C ARG A 125 76.86 -0.74 21.30
N GLU A 126 77.16 0.31 20.56
CA GLU A 126 78.43 1.05 20.70
C GLU A 126 78.50 1.81 22.03
N ALA A 127 77.40 2.40 22.48
CA ALA A 127 77.35 3.12 23.76
C ALA A 127 77.46 2.19 25.00
N ALA A 128 77.05 0.93 24.88
CA ALA A 128 77.14 -0.06 25.96
C ALA A 128 78.52 -0.73 26.09
N ARG A 129 79.44 -0.45 25.17
CA ARG A 129 80.78 -1.05 25.11
C ARG A 129 81.82 -0.15 25.75
#